data_AF-C1MXJ8-F1
#
_entry.id   AF-C1MXJ8-F1
#
_cell.length_a   1.000
_cell.length_b   1.000
_cell.length_c   1.000
_cell.angle_alpha   90.00
_cell.angle_beta   90.00
_cell.angle_gamma   90.00
#
_symmetry.space_group_name_H-M   'P 1'
#
loop_
_entity.id
_entity.type
_entity.pdbx_description
1 polymer ?
#
loop_
_entity_poly.entity_id
_entity_poly.type
_entity_poly.pdbx_seq_one_letter_code
_entity_poly.pdbx_strand_id
1 'polypeptide(L)'
;MTTPSSSSSSPPRPLPRARVLLAAACAAIVLLDRASAAAAAPSCPLSSPSARDAASTDASRAFDAAGFDVTEGAMWVFKYADIDEDCRDCYHVNPTSTYGCALLPVTDAPTALLRRSEAAERARVAERAARSRSTDDDDDDDDASAPRRPASASRAGSLPSTATTRDASSDSTAVVVDAQRPIAAIVDAARRRAEYREASNDALSAPALGLASSSSAAAAMQRVIPDGSDGSDASCELSLRPDEVIAVIGCTPPRAKYFGLTPYLHRVYQAGSVRTAFASLGDSLSAGVAGGFDGDDSRYFTRLSTAAGTVPRGGGGVLRGVDCFDRGFAALFGLSRTTLDRAADALASSGAVPGGAAAINSYGLSTQNGGLLTSYDAVTHAVLLRHAVAEDERLWDAFANDPPFVVLRLTPQALTAVASAVASHFSSVGDFVTTQNTGAQILFDNGQQCIDTTWNCGGDNRDTTYIRGPTFRIPSNDVVVYVVGVNHATTGNAHYANLAVYNQARNLGVVAVDDASYENTAVEWLRGTVYEDDAPSLYAVAFARTCPDGARRRDVPGLHGRVGGRMPDGTLCVEVPATGFPSAAADEDLVVMERPYNTLGTTVGPEWNTLALPVVVTVRRNSLASALDTF
;
A
#
# COMPACT_ATOMS: atom_id res chain seq x y z
N MET A 1 -17.12 -67.59 -68.09
CA MET A 1 -16.91 -69.05 -68.04
C MET A 1 -15.44 -69.28 -68.37
N THR A 2 -14.58 -69.86 -67.53
CA THR A 2 -14.77 -70.71 -66.33
C THR A 2 -13.59 -70.59 -65.34
N THR A 3 -13.89 -70.81 -64.04
CA THR A 3 -12.99 -71.21 -62.92
C THR A 3 -11.76 -70.35 -62.52
N PRO A 4 -11.63 -69.95 -61.22
CA PRO A 4 -10.44 -69.30 -60.69
C PRO A 4 -9.38 -70.30 -60.16
N SER A 5 -8.11 -69.87 -60.15
CA SER A 5 -6.96 -70.62 -59.63
C SER A 5 -6.81 -70.49 -58.11
N SER A 6 -6.60 -71.61 -57.41
CA SER A 6 -6.24 -71.63 -55.99
C SER A 6 -4.79 -71.19 -55.76
N SER A 7 -4.56 -70.06 -55.09
CA SER A 7 -3.25 -69.67 -54.58
C SER A 7 -3.03 -70.21 -53.16
N SER A 8 -1.89 -70.88 -52.94
CA SER A 8 -1.51 -71.44 -51.65
C SER A 8 -1.01 -70.37 -50.68
N SER A 9 -1.65 -70.23 -49.53
CA SER A 9 -1.18 -69.39 -48.43
C SER A 9 -0.11 -70.12 -47.60
N SER A 10 1.15 -69.73 -47.75
CA SER A 10 2.23 -70.15 -46.84
C SER A 10 2.05 -69.49 -45.47
N PRO A 11 2.29 -70.19 -44.35
CA PRO A 11 2.26 -69.58 -43.02
C PRO A 11 3.41 -68.55 -42.86
N PRO A 12 3.21 -67.48 -42.09
CA PRO A 12 4.25 -66.47 -41.87
C PRO A 12 5.44 -67.10 -41.13
N ARG A 13 6.66 -66.85 -41.64
CA ARG A 13 7.90 -67.24 -40.95
C ARG A 13 7.94 -66.59 -39.56
N PRO A 14 8.29 -67.32 -38.49
CA PRO A 14 8.46 -66.72 -37.17
C PRO A 14 9.59 -65.69 -37.23
N LEU A 15 9.32 -64.48 -36.72
CA LEU A 15 10.35 -63.46 -36.54
C LEU A 15 11.48 -64.02 -35.67
N PRO A 16 12.76 -63.75 -35.99
CA PRO A 16 13.86 -64.27 -35.19
C PRO A 16 13.75 -63.77 -33.76
N ARG A 17 13.87 -64.67 -32.77
CA ARG A 17 13.67 -64.39 -31.34
C ARG A 17 14.39 -63.12 -30.85
N ALA A 18 15.56 -62.82 -31.42
CA ALA A 18 16.33 -61.61 -31.16
C ALA A 18 15.55 -60.30 -31.44
N ARG A 19 14.74 -60.22 -32.51
CA ARG A 19 13.94 -59.03 -32.83
C ARG A 19 12.75 -58.86 -31.88
N VAL A 20 12.15 -59.97 -31.43
CA VAL A 20 11.07 -59.93 -30.42
C VAL A 20 11.62 -59.51 -29.06
N LEU A 21 12.77 -60.04 -28.66
CA LEU A 21 13.48 -59.62 -27.45
C LEU A 21 13.92 -58.16 -27.50
N LEU A 22 14.44 -57.68 -28.63
CA LEU A 22 14.83 -56.27 -28.77
C LEU A 22 13.62 -55.33 -28.74
N ALA A 23 12.51 -55.67 -29.41
CA ALA A 23 11.28 -54.89 -29.35
C ALA A 23 10.66 -54.89 -27.94
N ALA A 24 10.69 -56.03 -27.24
CA ALA A 24 10.24 -56.12 -25.85
C ALA A 24 11.16 -55.34 -24.89
N ALA A 25 12.47 -55.34 -25.11
CA ALA A 25 13.42 -54.55 -24.33
C ALA A 25 13.24 -53.05 -24.58
N CYS A 26 13.07 -52.60 -25.83
CA CYS A 26 12.76 -51.20 -26.14
C CYS A 26 11.41 -50.77 -25.57
N ALA A 27 10.38 -51.62 -25.65
CA ALA A 27 9.08 -51.34 -25.03
C ALA A 27 9.17 -51.29 -23.49
N ALA A 28 9.94 -52.19 -22.87
CA ALA A 28 10.19 -52.18 -21.44
C ALA A 28 11.00 -50.94 -21.00
N ILE A 29 11.99 -50.50 -21.80
CA ILE A 29 12.74 -49.26 -21.55
C ILE A 29 11.80 -48.05 -21.67
N VAL A 30 10.98 -47.95 -22.72
CA VAL A 30 10.01 -46.83 -22.87
C VAL A 30 8.92 -46.86 -21.80
N LEU A 31 8.51 -48.04 -21.32
CA LEU A 31 7.57 -48.17 -20.19
C LEU A 31 8.22 -47.85 -18.85
N LEU A 32 9.49 -48.21 -18.65
CA LEU A 32 10.28 -47.82 -17.47
C LEU A 32 10.50 -46.31 -17.46
N ASP A 33 10.91 -45.72 -18.59
CA ASP A 33 11.17 -44.29 -18.76
C ASP A 33 9.89 -43.46 -18.54
N ARG A 34 8.75 -43.93 -19.07
CA ARG A 34 7.42 -43.36 -18.76
C ARG A 34 6.95 -43.63 -17.33
N ALA A 35 7.35 -44.73 -16.70
CA ALA A 35 7.04 -44.98 -15.28
C ALA A 35 7.88 -44.11 -14.35
N SER A 36 9.16 -43.84 -14.66
CA SER A 36 9.98 -42.86 -13.94
C SER A 36 9.49 -41.43 -14.17
N ALA A 37 9.06 -41.08 -15.38
CA ALA A 37 8.41 -39.79 -15.66
C ALA A 37 7.05 -39.63 -14.96
N ALA A 38 6.33 -40.74 -14.68
CA ALA A 38 5.07 -40.74 -13.94
C ALA A 38 5.22 -40.92 -12.42
N ALA A 39 6.43 -41.23 -11.94
CA ALA A 39 6.74 -41.41 -10.51
C ALA A 39 7.46 -40.21 -9.87
N ALA A 40 7.84 -39.21 -10.67
CA ALA A 40 8.19 -37.89 -10.14
C ALA A 40 6.90 -37.20 -9.66
N ALA A 41 6.72 -37.13 -8.34
CA ALA A 41 5.80 -36.15 -7.74
C ALA A 41 6.13 -34.77 -8.30
N PRO A 42 5.14 -33.88 -8.54
CA PRO A 42 5.35 -32.66 -9.33
C PRO A 42 6.33 -31.73 -8.62
N SER A 43 7.60 -31.83 -9.01
CA SER A 43 8.66 -30.92 -8.61
C SER A 43 8.26 -29.51 -8.99
N CYS A 44 8.47 -28.55 -8.09
CA CYS A 44 8.25 -27.13 -8.34
C CYS A 44 8.73 -26.73 -9.75
N PRO A 45 7.87 -26.19 -10.64
CA PRO A 45 8.27 -25.80 -11.99
C PRO A 45 9.39 -24.75 -12.05
N LEU A 46 9.61 -24.03 -10.94
CA LEU A 46 10.61 -22.97 -10.78
C LEU A 46 11.85 -23.45 -9.97
N SER A 47 12.04 -24.76 -9.85
CA SER A 47 13.16 -25.38 -9.13
C SER A 47 14.52 -25.24 -9.83
N SER A 48 14.58 -24.95 -11.13
CA SER A 48 15.84 -24.64 -11.83
C SER A 48 16.01 -23.13 -12.04
N PRO A 49 17.24 -22.59 -11.98
CA PRO A 49 17.51 -21.19 -12.30
C PRO A 49 16.93 -20.78 -13.66
N SER A 50 17.17 -21.59 -14.71
CA SER A 50 16.65 -21.33 -16.06
C SER A 50 15.11 -21.23 -16.16
N ALA A 51 14.36 -21.88 -15.27
CA ALA A 51 12.91 -21.78 -15.23
C ALA A 51 12.46 -20.51 -14.50
N ARG A 52 13.21 -20.07 -13.47
CA ARG A 52 13.02 -18.77 -12.81
C ARG A 52 13.36 -17.61 -13.75
N ASP A 53 14.48 -17.69 -14.48
CA ASP A 53 14.88 -16.69 -15.47
C ASP A 53 13.80 -16.53 -16.56
N ALA A 54 13.25 -17.63 -17.06
CA ALA A 54 12.17 -17.63 -18.04
C ALA A 54 10.87 -17.03 -17.46
N ALA A 55 10.46 -17.45 -16.26
CA ALA A 55 9.28 -16.91 -15.60
C ALA A 55 9.42 -15.42 -15.24
N SER A 56 10.61 -14.97 -14.82
CA SER A 56 10.90 -13.56 -14.61
C SER A 56 10.81 -12.78 -15.92
N THR A 57 11.43 -13.27 -16.99
CA THR A 57 11.37 -12.64 -18.32
C THR A 57 9.93 -12.52 -18.84
N ASP A 58 9.11 -13.57 -18.70
CA ASP A 58 7.73 -13.57 -19.18
C ASP A 58 6.80 -12.73 -18.30
N ALA A 59 6.99 -12.73 -16.98
CA ALA A 59 6.27 -11.85 -16.05
C ALA A 59 6.63 -10.38 -16.31
N SER A 60 7.92 -10.05 -16.34
CA SER A 60 8.42 -8.68 -16.59
C SER A 60 7.91 -8.14 -17.92
N ARG A 61 7.96 -8.92 -19.02
CA ARG A 61 7.40 -8.50 -20.31
C ARG A 61 5.90 -8.20 -20.25
N ALA A 62 5.13 -8.95 -19.47
CA ALA A 62 3.69 -8.70 -19.30
C ALA A 62 3.42 -7.47 -18.42
N PHE A 63 4.26 -7.21 -17.41
CA PHE A 63 4.20 -6.00 -16.58
C PHE A 63 4.62 -4.75 -17.36
N ASP A 64 5.71 -4.80 -18.12
CA ASP A 64 6.14 -3.73 -19.03
C ASP A 64 5.01 -3.37 -20.00
N ALA A 65 4.38 -4.37 -20.64
CA ALA A 65 3.24 -4.19 -21.54
C ALA A 65 1.97 -3.67 -20.86
N ALA A 66 1.83 -3.86 -19.54
CA ALA A 66 0.75 -3.30 -18.73
C ALA A 66 1.08 -1.93 -18.11
N GLY A 67 2.27 -1.38 -18.41
CA GLY A 67 2.73 -0.07 -18.00
C GLY A 67 3.34 -0.01 -16.60
N PHE A 68 4.21 -0.98 -16.28
CA PHE A 68 4.99 -1.03 -15.04
C PHE A 68 6.49 -1.00 -15.32
N ASP A 69 7.23 -0.23 -14.52
CA ASP A 69 8.67 -0.46 -14.35
C ASP A 69 8.87 -1.67 -13.44
N VAL A 70 9.71 -2.61 -13.86
CA VAL A 70 9.99 -3.84 -13.11
C VAL A 70 11.41 -3.78 -12.54
N THR A 71 11.53 -3.98 -11.23
CA THR A 71 12.81 -4.15 -10.53
C THR A 71 12.87 -5.55 -9.95
N GLU A 72 13.83 -6.36 -10.40
CA GLU A 72 14.06 -7.71 -9.86
C GLU A 72 14.66 -7.67 -8.44
N GLY A 73 14.35 -8.69 -7.67
CA GLY A 73 14.92 -8.97 -6.35
C GLY A 73 15.11 -10.46 -6.14
N ALA A 74 15.22 -10.86 -4.88
CA ALA A 74 15.45 -12.26 -4.51
C ALA A 74 14.54 -12.68 -3.35
N MET A 75 14.40 -13.99 -3.13
CA MET A 75 13.91 -14.51 -1.85
C MET A 75 15.12 -14.89 -0.99
N TRP A 76 15.23 -14.32 0.20
CA TRP A 76 16.13 -14.82 1.23
C TRP A 76 15.39 -15.79 2.13
N VAL A 77 16.01 -16.92 2.46
CA VAL A 77 15.48 -17.88 3.45
C VAL A 77 16.60 -18.20 4.43
N PHE A 78 16.25 -18.19 5.72
CA PHE A 78 17.14 -18.38 6.84
C PHE A 78 16.84 -19.67 7.58
N LYS A 79 17.84 -20.53 7.70
CA LYS A 79 17.79 -21.76 8.50
C LYS A 79 18.28 -21.45 9.92
N TYR A 80 17.82 -22.24 10.88
CA TYR A 80 18.34 -22.17 12.26
C TYR A 80 19.87 -22.40 12.33
N ALA A 81 20.41 -23.19 11.40
CA ALA A 81 21.84 -23.45 11.27
C ALA A 81 22.66 -22.27 10.73
N ASP A 82 22.02 -21.19 10.26
CA ASP A 82 22.70 -19.97 9.80
C ASP A 82 22.85 -18.94 10.94
N ILE A 83 22.39 -19.25 12.17
CA ILE A 83 22.58 -18.43 13.37
C ILE A 83 24.03 -18.61 13.88
N ASP A 84 24.71 -17.50 14.15
CA ASP A 84 25.99 -17.50 14.88
C ASP A 84 25.80 -18.05 16.31
N GLU A 85 26.60 -19.05 16.71
CA GLU A 85 26.52 -19.67 18.04
C GLU A 85 26.69 -18.66 19.19
N ASP A 86 27.41 -17.55 18.95
CA ASP A 86 27.65 -16.46 19.92
C ASP A 86 26.68 -15.27 19.76
N CYS A 87 25.53 -15.46 19.09
CA CYS A 87 24.55 -14.38 18.85
C CYS A 87 24.06 -13.70 20.15
N ARG A 88 24.23 -12.37 20.24
CA ARG A 88 23.72 -11.56 21.37
C ARG A 88 22.26 -11.17 21.25
N ASP A 89 21.80 -10.99 20.01
CA ASP A 89 20.40 -10.89 19.63
C ASP A 89 20.20 -11.86 18.46
N CYS A 90 19.44 -12.92 18.72
CA CYS A 90 19.17 -13.98 17.77
C CYS A 90 17.76 -13.82 17.16
N TYR A 91 17.19 -12.61 17.19
CA TYR A 91 15.95 -12.19 16.53
C TYR A 91 14.72 -13.09 16.77
N HIS A 92 14.65 -13.73 17.95
CA HIS A 92 13.64 -14.73 18.30
C HIS A 92 13.48 -15.88 17.28
N VAL A 93 14.56 -16.27 16.62
CA VAL A 93 14.52 -17.43 15.73
C VAL A 93 14.23 -18.69 16.55
N ASN A 94 13.28 -19.48 16.06
CA ASN A 94 12.80 -20.69 16.72
C ASN A 94 13.44 -21.91 16.01
N PRO A 95 14.05 -22.88 16.70
CA PRO A 95 14.60 -24.08 16.05
C PRO A 95 13.54 -24.92 15.31
N THR A 96 12.26 -24.74 15.61
CA THR A 96 11.14 -25.38 14.89
C THR A 96 10.46 -24.47 13.88
N SER A 97 10.94 -23.23 13.65
CA SER A 97 10.37 -22.33 12.64
C SER A 97 11.41 -21.42 12.00
N THR A 98 11.59 -21.62 10.70
CA THR A 98 12.47 -20.81 9.83
C THR A 98 11.72 -19.63 9.24
N TYR A 99 12.49 -18.60 8.88
CA TYR A 99 11.98 -17.35 8.30
C TYR A 99 12.60 -17.10 6.94
N GLY A 100 11.92 -16.33 6.10
CA GLY A 100 12.46 -15.78 4.87
C GLY A 100 11.76 -14.48 4.53
N CYS A 101 12.23 -13.78 3.51
CA CYS A 101 11.64 -12.54 3.05
C CYS A 101 12.05 -12.17 1.62
N ALA A 102 11.18 -11.39 0.97
CA ALA A 102 11.49 -10.75 -0.30
C ALA A 102 12.56 -9.67 -0.09
N LEU A 103 13.77 -9.88 -0.63
CA LEU A 103 14.81 -8.87 -0.76
C LEU A 103 14.55 -8.05 -2.03
N LEU A 104 14.48 -6.74 -1.90
CA LEU A 104 14.37 -5.80 -3.03
C LEU A 104 15.38 -4.66 -2.87
N PRO A 105 15.86 -4.04 -3.97
CA PRO A 105 16.73 -2.87 -3.90
C PRO A 105 16.18 -1.74 -3.02
N VAL A 106 17.04 -1.18 -2.17
CA VAL A 106 16.71 -0.11 -1.23
C VAL A 106 16.50 1.20 -1.99
N THR A 107 15.26 1.63 -2.11
CA THR A 107 14.90 2.93 -2.72
C THR A 107 15.06 4.10 -1.77
N ASP A 108 14.89 3.89 -0.47
CA ASP A 108 14.94 4.91 0.57
C ASP A 108 15.73 4.41 1.78
N ALA A 109 16.91 4.98 2.02
CA ALA A 109 17.71 4.62 3.18
C ALA A 109 17.00 5.02 4.49
N PRO A 110 17.10 4.22 5.59
CA PRO A 110 16.53 4.56 6.89
C PRO A 110 16.92 5.94 7.44
N THR A 111 18.10 6.43 7.09
CA THR A 111 18.58 7.78 7.43
C THR A 111 17.90 8.89 6.64
N ALA A 112 17.51 8.65 5.38
CA ALA A 112 16.73 9.58 4.58
C ALA A 112 15.26 9.65 5.06
N LEU A 113 14.68 8.49 5.39
CA LEU A 113 13.37 8.38 6.05
C LEU A 113 13.32 9.19 7.36
N LEU A 114 14.34 9.03 8.23
CA LEU A 114 14.41 9.80 9.48
C LEU A 114 14.54 11.31 9.24
N ARG A 115 15.41 11.74 8.33
CA ARG A 115 15.58 13.18 7.99
C ARG A 115 14.28 13.81 7.48
N ARG A 116 13.49 13.08 6.68
CA ARG A 116 12.15 13.51 6.23
C ARG A 116 11.20 13.66 7.42
N SER A 117 11.17 12.69 8.34
CA SER A 117 10.38 12.75 9.58
C SER A 117 10.76 13.94 10.48
N GLU A 118 12.05 14.21 10.67
CA GLU A 118 12.49 15.40 11.40
C GLU A 118 12.06 16.71 10.71
N ALA A 119 12.08 16.76 9.37
CA ALA A 119 11.64 17.93 8.62
C ALA A 119 10.14 18.16 8.76
N ALA A 120 9.33 17.08 8.69
CA ALA A 120 7.89 17.13 8.95
C ALA A 120 7.60 17.64 10.38
N GLU A 121 8.37 17.21 11.38
CA GLU A 121 8.18 17.69 12.76
C GLU A 121 8.58 19.16 12.93
N ARG A 122 9.69 19.59 12.34
CA ARG A 122 10.07 21.01 12.33
C ARG A 122 8.97 21.88 11.73
N ALA A 123 8.30 21.42 10.67
CA ALA A 123 7.14 22.09 10.09
C ALA A 123 5.92 22.10 11.05
N ARG A 124 5.57 20.97 11.68
CA ARG A 124 4.47 20.89 12.67
C ARG A 124 4.70 21.78 13.91
N VAL A 125 5.94 21.87 14.40
CA VAL A 125 6.31 22.73 15.52
C VAL A 125 6.22 24.21 15.14
N ALA A 126 6.69 24.57 13.94
CA ALA A 126 6.52 25.92 13.41
C ALA A 126 5.03 26.30 13.25
N GLU A 127 4.21 25.38 12.72
CA GLU A 127 2.76 25.53 12.61
C GLU A 127 2.08 25.74 13.97
N ARG A 128 2.42 24.95 14.99
CA ARG A 128 1.90 25.15 16.36
C ARG A 128 2.29 26.51 16.95
N ALA A 129 3.55 26.92 16.76
CA ALA A 129 4.05 28.21 17.24
C ALA A 129 3.46 29.42 16.48
N ALA A 130 3.04 29.24 15.23
CA ALA A 130 2.28 30.25 14.48
C ALA A 130 0.85 30.37 15.01
N ARG A 131 0.16 29.25 15.26
CA ARG A 131 -1.21 29.24 15.81
C ARG A 131 -1.29 29.87 17.19
N SER A 132 -0.35 29.61 18.10
CA SER A 132 -0.40 30.18 19.45
C SER A 132 -0.22 31.71 19.46
N ARG A 133 0.51 32.27 18.49
CA ARG A 133 0.66 33.73 18.38
C ARG A 133 -0.60 34.42 17.88
N SER A 134 -1.41 33.78 17.04
CA SER A 134 -2.65 34.42 16.57
C SER A 134 -3.81 34.35 17.57
N THR A 135 -3.68 33.60 18.66
CA THR A 135 -4.67 33.61 19.76
C THR A 135 -4.35 34.64 20.83
N ASP A 136 -3.07 35.02 20.97
CA ASP A 136 -2.65 36.02 21.96
C ASP A 136 -2.95 37.47 21.50
N ASP A 137 -3.19 37.69 20.19
CA ASP A 137 -3.49 39.02 19.62
C ASP A 137 -5.02 39.36 19.59
N ASP A 138 -5.92 38.41 19.87
CA ASP A 138 -7.39 38.58 19.76
C ASP A 138 -8.10 38.82 21.13
N ASP A 139 -7.40 38.73 22.27
CA ASP A 139 -8.00 38.74 23.63
C ASP A 139 -7.96 40.10 24.37
N ASP A 140 -7.45 41.18 23.76
CA ASP A 140 -7.05 42.42 24.48
C ASP A 140 -7.97 43.66 24.29
N ASP A 141 -9.07 43.59 23.51
CA ASP A 141 -9.83 44.80 23.07
C ASP A 141 -11.36 44.84 23.35
N ASP A 142 -11.92 43.91 24.16
CA ASP A 142 -13.39 43.82 24.35
C ASP A 142 -13.90 43.57 25.80
N ASP A 143 -13.46 44.36 26.80
CA ASP A 143 -14.27 44.59 28.03
C ASP A 143 -14.17 46.02 28.57
N ALA A 144 -14.97 46.93 28.00
CA ALA A 144 -15.14 48.28 28.52
C ALA A 144 -16.57 48.85 28.38
N SER A 145 -17.63 48.09 28.76
CA SER A 145 -18.94 48.68 29.14
C SER A 145 -19.98 47.70 29.74
N ALA A 146 -19.90 47.42 31.06
CA ALA A 146 -21.07 46.93 31.81
C ALA A 146 -21.06 47.38 33.30
N PRO A 147 -22.15 47.99 33.83
CA PRO A 147 -22.22 48.45 35.22
C PRO A 147 -22.57 47.33 36.23
N ARG A 148 -22.19 47.55 37.49
CA ARG A 148 -22.09 46.52 38.55
C ARG A 148 -23.38 46.22 39.34
N ARG A 149 -23.54 44.93 39.69
CA ARG A 149 -24.02 44.37 41.00
C ARG A 149 -25.52 44.50 41.38
N PRO A 150 -26.01 43.75 42.42
CA PRO A 150 -25.41 42.63 43.17
C PRO A 150 -26.31 41.36 43.33
N ALA A 151 -25.75 40.32 43.96
CA ALA A 151 -26.41 39.02 44.23
C ALA A 151 -27.27 38.98 45.51
N SER A 152 -28.18 38.01 45.59
CA SER A 152 -28.50 37.26 46.84
C SER A 152 -29.11 35.88 46.52
N ALA A 153 -29.19 34.99 47.52
CA ALA A 153 -29.35 33.54 47.36
C ALA A 153 -30.71 33.00 47.88
N SER A 154 -30.80 31.66 48.00
CA SER A 154 -31.90 30.87 48.61
C SER A 154 -33.10 30.56 47.66
N ARG A 155 -33.87 29.47 47.79
CA ARG A 155 -33.71 28.16 48.47
C ARG A 155 -34.87 27.25 47.99
N ALA A 156 -34.69 25.93 48.01
CA ALA A 156 -35.69 24.97 47.51
C ALA A 156 -37.04 25.01 48.28
N GLY A 157 -38.16 24.72 47.58
CA GLY A 157 -39.50 24.66 48.18
C GLY A 157 -40.62 24.24 47.23
N SER A 158 -40.79 22.92 47.07
CA SER A 158 -42.04 22.14 46.86
C SER A 158 -43.30 22.77 46.20
N LEU A 159 -43.80 22.10 45.15
CA LEU A 159 -45.20 22.21 44.67
C LEU A 159 -46.03 20.99 45.12
N PRO A 160 -47.31 21.16 45.51
CA PRO A 160 -48.18 20.06 45.95
C PRO A 160 -49.04 19.46 44.83
N SER A 161 -49.65 18.30 45.12
CA SER A 161 -50.50 17.51 44.23
C SER A 161 -51.97 17.92 44.21
N THR A 162 -52.68 17.57 43.13
CA THR A 162 -54.05 16.99 43.06
C THR A 162 -54.39 16.81 41.57
N ALA A 163 -54.73 15.66 40.97
CA ALA A 163 -55.58 14.50 41.30
C ALA A 163 -57.01 14.61 40.73
N THR A 164 -57.30 13.84 39.67
CA THR A 164 -58.60 13.26 39.21
C THR A 164 -58.44 12.73 37.75
N THR A 165 -59.19 11.76 37.21
CA THR A 165 -59.50 10.35 37.58
C THR A 165 -60.21 9.68 36.37
N ARG A 166 -60.20 8.33 36.27
CA ARG A 166 -60.93 7.45 35.31
C ARG A 166 -60.38 7.35 33.88
N ASP A 167 -60.51 6.27 33.10
CA ASP A 167 -60.81 4.82 33.27
C ASP A 167 -60.57 4.15 31.87
N ALA A 168 -60.32 2.85 31.64
CA ALA A 168 -59.80 1.73 32.44
C ALA A 168 -59.50 0.50 31.51
N SER A 169 -58.60 -0.41 31.91
CA SER A 169 -58.17 -1.68 31.21
C SER A 169 -57.46 -1.52 29.85
N SER A 170 -56.25 -2.06 29.65
CA SER A 170 -55.98 -3.50 29.56
C SER A 170 -54.58 -3.94 30.06
N ASP A 171 -54.38 -5.24 30.22
CA ASP A 171 -53.23 -5.90 30.86
C ASP A 171 -51.86 -5.68 30.20
N SER A 172 -50.84 -5.36 31.00
CA SER A 172 -49.46 -5.88 30.87
C SER A 172 -48.63 -5.54 32.10
N THR A 173 -47.91 -6.53 32.64
CA THR A 173 -47.10 -6.39 33.86
C THR A 173 -45.89 -5.50 33.68
N ALA A 174 -45.89 -4.32 34.31
CA ALA A 174 -44.73 -3.45 34.39
C ALA A 174 -43.76 -3.93 35.49
N VAL A 175 -42.52 -4.25 35.11
CA VAL A 175 -41.40 -4.35 36.05
C VAL A 175 -40.81 -2.96 36.23
N VAL A 176 -40.73 -2.48 37.47
CA VAL A 176 -40.12 -1.18 37.81
C VAL A 176 -38.61 -1.26 37.58
N VAL A 177 -38.10 -0.47 36.65
CA VAL A 177 -36.64 -0.32 36.44
C VAL A 177 -36.12 0.78 37.36
N ASP A 178 -35.28 0.39 38.33
CA ASP A 178 -34.55 1.28 39.23
C ASP A 178 -33.53 2.12 38.44
N ALA A 179 -33.77 3.42 38.36
CA ALA A 179 -33.01 4.36 37.52
C ALA A 179 -31.71 4.89 38.16
N GLN A 180 -31.24 4.33 39.29
CA GLN A 180 -30.05 4.85 40.00
C GLN A 180 -28.76 4.01 39.87
N ARG A 181 -28.71 2.99 39.01
CA ARG A 181 -27.51 2.17 38.76
C ARG A 181 -26.64 2.42 37.50
N PRO A 182 -26.89 3.36 36.55
CA PRO A 182 -26.01 3.51 35.37
C PRO A 182 -24.58 3.97 35.70
N ILE A 183 -24.43 4.98 36.55
CA ILE A 183 -23.14 5.69 36.72
C ILE A 183 -22.11 4.82 37.43
N ALA A 184 -22.50 4.10 38.50
CA ALA A 184 -21.59 3.19 39.19
C ALA A 184 -21.10 2.06 38.27
N ALA A 185 -21.98 1.48 37.45
CA ALA A 185 -21.59 0.44 36.50
C ALA A 185 -20.65 0.96 35.39
N ILE A 186 -20.85 2.20 34.91
CA ILE A 186 -19.99 2.84 33.92
C ILE A 186 -18.61 3.18 34.52
N VAL A 187 -18.56 3.74 35.74
CA VAL A 187 -17.30 4.05 36.43
C VAL A 187 -16.53 2.78 36.77
N ASP A 188 -17.21 1.73 37.23
CA ASP A 188 -16.59 0.45 37.60
C ASP A 188 -16.20 -0.38 36.35
N ALA A 189 -16.90 -0.20 35.22
CA ALA A 189 -16.45 -0.69 33.91
C ALA A 189 -15.26 0.10 33.37
N ALA A 190 -15.22 1.42 33.54
CA ALA A 190 -14.08 2.26 33.16
C ALA A 190 -12.84 1.97 34.02
N ARG A 191 -13.01 1.75 35.33
CA ARG A 191 -11.93 1.33 36.22
C ARG A 191 -11.45 -0.07 35.89
N ARG A 192 -12.35 -1.04 35.64
CA ARG A 192 -11.96 -2.35 35.07
C ARG A 192 -11.25 -2.21 33.73
N ARG A 193 -11.61 -1.25 32.86
CA ARG A 193 -10.91 -1.02 31.57
C ARG A 193 -9.53 -0.39 31.74
N ALA A 194 -9.33 0.42 32.78
CA ALA A 194 -8.02 0.94 33.18
C ALA A 194 -7.16 -0.17 33.79
N GLU A 195 -7.71 -0.92 34.76
CA GLU A 195 -7.08 -2.11 35.37
C GLU A 195 -6.75 -3.16 34.29
N TYR A 196 -7.58 -3.36 33.26
CA TYR A 196 -7.27 -4.24 32.12
C TYR A 196 -6.24 -3.63 31.15
N ARG A 197 -6.14 -2.30 31.02
CA ARG A 197 -5.06 -1.65 30.25
C ARG A 197 -3.71 -1.80 30.95
N GLU A 198 -3.69 -1.63 32.27
CA GLU A 198 -2.50 -1.77 33.11
C GLU A 198 -2.08 -3.24 33.19
N ALA A 199 -3.01 -4.16 33.50
CA ALA A 199 -2.74 -5.60 33.52
C ALA A 199 -2.48 -6.21 32.14
N SER A 200 -3.04 -5.67 31.03
CA SER A 200 -2.69 -6.12 29.68
C SER A 200 -1.36 -5.56 29.20
N ASN A 201 -0.83 -4.50 29.81
CA ASN A 201 0.55 -4.06 29.59
C ASN A 201 1.55 -4.92 30.40
N ASP A 202 1.19 -5.37 31.61
CA ASP A 202 2.03 -6.28 32.42
C ASP A 202 1.93 -7.77 32.02
N ALA A 203 0.79 -8.22 31.49
CA ALA A 203 0.57 -9.61 31.08
C ALA A 203 0.93 -9.89 29.61
N LEU A 204 1.16 -8.86 28.79
CA LEU A 204 1.86 -9.00 27.50
C LEU A 204 3.36 -9.08 27.75
N SER A 205 3.78 -10.17 28.40
CA SER A 205 5.17 -10.64 28.42
C SER A 205 5.58 -11.19 27.04
N ALA A 206 5.38 -10.40 25.99
CA ALA A 206 6.15 -10.50 24.78
C ALA A 206 7.61 -10.11 25.15
N PRO A 207 8.62 -10.87 24.73
CA PRO A 207 10.01 -10.48 24.96
C PRO A 207 10.28 -9.11 24.33
N ALA A 208 10.83 -8.20 25.12
CA ALA A 208 11.00 -6.80 24.73
C ALA A 208 12.15 -6.62 23.75
N LEU A 209 11.88 -6.71 22.44
CA LEU A 209 12.74 -6.12 21.43
C LEU A 209 12.59 -4.59 21.47
N GLY A 210 13.47 -3.94 22.24
CA GLY A 210 13.67 -2.50 22.16
C GLY A 210 12.92 -1.63 23.18
N LEU A 211 12.85 -2.04 24.45
CA LEU A 211 12.75 -1.06 25.56
C LEU A 211 14.14 -0.67 26.05
N ALA A 212 14.91 -0.04 25.16
CA ALA A 212 16.07 0.76 25.56
C ALA A 212 15.59 2.15 25.96
N SER A 213 16.02 2.63 27.12
CA SER A 213 15.88 4.04 27.51
C SER A 213 16.57 4.95 26.50
N SER A 214 16.04 6.16 26.33
CA SER A 214 16.46 7.10 25.30
C SER A 214 17.96 7.44 25.35
N SER A 215 18.68 7.19 24.26
CA SER A 215 19.89 7.96 23.91
C SER A 215 20.27 7.84 22.41
N SER A 216 20.04 8.93 21.67
CA SER A 216 20.40 9.15 20.26
C SER A 216 19.70 8.29 19.19
N ALA A 217 19.29 8.92 18.08
CA ALA A 217 18.60 8.25 16.98
C ALA A 217 19.45 7.22 16.22
N ALA A 218 20.78 7.29 16.34
CA ALA A 218 21.70 6.33 15.71
C ALA A 218 21.59 4.92 16.34
N ALA A 219 21.30 4.82 17.64
CA ALA A 219 21.16 3.55 18.34
C ALA A 219 19.84 2.81 18.00
N ALA A 220 18.81 3.53 17.55
CA ALA A 220 17.50 2.96 17.20
C ALA A 220 17.42 2.35 15.78
N MET A 221 18.43 2.58 14.93
CA MET A 221 18.49 2.07 13.56
C MET A 221 19.04 0.63 13.45
N GLN A 222 18.98 -0.17 14.52
CA GLN A 222 19.36 -1.57 14.45
C GLN A 222 18.41 -2.32 13.50
N ARG A 223 18.96 -2.96 12.45
CA ARG A 223 18.18 -3.74 11.48
C ARG A 223 17.91 -5.12 12.05
N VAL A 224 16.63 -5.49 12.11
CA VAL A 224 16.12 -6.78 12.64
C VAL A 224 15.96 -7.82 11.51
N ILE A 225 15.92 -7.35 10.27
CA ILE A 225 15.82 -8.16 9.05
C ILE A 225 17.08 -7.84 8.22
N PRO A 226 17.73 -8.82 7.56
CA PRO A 226 18.94 -8.59 6.78
C PRO A 226 18.79 -7.57 5.65
N ASP A 227 19.93 -6.95 5.37
CA ASP A 227 20.27 -6.42 4.05
C ASP A 227 21.00 -7.52 3.25
N GLY A 228 21.14 -7.34 1.93
CA GLY A 228 21.63 -8.33 0.97
C GLY A 228 22.79 -9.19 1.49
N SER A 229 22.56 -10.49 1.58
CA SER A 229 23.49 -11.47 2.20
C SER A 229 24.82 -11.66 1.46
N ASP A 230 24.99 -10.96 0.35
CA ASP A 230 26.14 -10.95 -0.56
C ASP A 230 26.78 -9.55 -0.71
N GLY A 231 26.27 -8.53 -0.01
CA GLY A 231 26.69 -7.13 -0.16
C GLY A 231 25.94 -6.34 -1.23
N SER A 232 24.82 -6.85 -1.76
CA SER A 232 23.90 -6.09 -2.59
C SER A 232 23.17 -4.99 -1.78
N ASP A 233 22.85 -3.86 -2.42
CA ASP A 233 22.01 -2.77 -1.88
C ASP A 233 20.52 -3.17 -1.76
N ALA A 234 20.23 -4.44 -1.49
CA ALA A 234 18.88 -4.97 -1.28
C ALA A 234 18.56 -5.11 0.21
N SER A 235 17.28 -5.05 0.57
CA SER A 235 16.83 -5.29 1.94
C SER A 235 15.43 -5.89 1.94
N CYS A 236 15.10 -6.58 3.03
CA CYS A 236 13.74 -7.00 3.33
C CYS A 236 12.94 -5.95 4.12
N GLU A 237 13.57 -4.81 4.47
CA GLU A 237 12.88 -3.61 4.92
C GLU A 237 12.44 -2.79 3.69
N LEU A 238 11.16 -2.90 3.33
CA LEU A 238 10.61 -2.44 2.07
C LEU A 238 9.94 -1.06 2.20
N SER A 239 10.64 0.00 1.76
CA SER A 239 10.01 1.31 1.56
C SER A 239 9.26 1.29 0.22
N LEU A 240 7.93 1.34 0.27
CA LEU A 240 7.04 1.26 -0.89
C LEU A 240 6.31 2.59 -1.11
N ARG A 241 6.18 3.01 -2.37
CA ARG A 241 5.21 4.02 -2.79
C ARG A 241 3.78 3.46 -2.59
N PRO A 242 2.78 4.32 -2.34
CA PRO A 242 1.38 3.88 -2.21
C PRO A 242 0.77 3.20 -3.45
N ASP A 243 1.39 3.38 -4.62
CA ASP A 243 0.98 2.77 -5.89
C ASP A 243 1.84 1.57 -6.31
N GLU A 244 2.83 1.13 -5.52
CA GLU A 244 3.68 -0.02 -5.87
C GLU A 244 3.09 -1.37 -5.43
N VAL A 245 3.53 -2.41 -6.16
CA VAL A 245 3.19 -3.82 -5.89
C VAL A 245 4.46 -4.66 -5.79
N ILE A 246 4.53 -5.55 -4.81
CA ILE A 246 5.51 -6.63 -4.75
C ILE A 246 4.87 -7.90 -5.32
N ALA A 247 5.51 -8.52 -6.30
CA ALA A 247 5.14 -9.84 -6.79
C ALA A 247 6.10 -10.91 -6.25
N VAL A 248 5.54 -11.98 -5.68
CA VAL A 248 6.26 -13.20 -5.29
C VAL A 248 5.65 -14.36 -6.08
N ILE A 249 6.35 -14.80 -7.12
CA ILE A 249 5.93 -15.92 -7.98
C ILE A 249 6.84 -17.10 -7.64
N GLY A 250 6.30 -18.28 -7.36
CA GLY A 250 7.15 -19.38 -6.88
C GLY A 250 6.39 -20.66 -6.64
N CYS A 251 6.96 -21.50 -5.77
CA CYS A 251 6.27 -22.66 -5.23
C CYS A 251 6.24 -22.63 -3.71
N THR A 252 5.21 -23.24 -3.13
CA THR A 252 5.22 -23.60 -1.71
C THR A 252 6.36 -24.59 -1.44
N PRO A 253 6.89 -24.64 -0.20
CA PRO A 253 7.94 -25.58 0.16
C PRO A 253 7.48 -27.04 0.06
N PRO A 254 8.43 -27.99 0.21
CA PRO A 254 8.13 -29.35 0.59
C PRO A 254 7.21 -29.43 1.81
N ARG A 255 6.53 -30.56 1.97
CA ARG A 255 5.58 -30.79 3.06
C ARG A 255 6.14 -30.42 4.43
N ALA A 256 5.36 -29.64 5.17
CA ALA A 256 5.70 -29.10 6.47
C ALA A 256 4.46 -29.00 7.37
N LYS A 257 4.62 -28.80 8.68
CA LYS A 257 3.46 -28.56 9.56
C LYS A 257 2.78 -27.23 9.25
N TYR A 258 3.57 -26.22 8.88
CA TYR A 258 3.07 -24.91 8.51
C TYR A 258 3.96 -24.23 7.47
N PHE A 259 3.31 -23.57 6.51
CA PHE A 259 3.90 -22.56 5.64
C PHE A 259 3.00 -21.32 5.67
N GLY A 260 3.58 -20.12 5.63
CA GLY A 260 2.83 -18.88 5.54
C GLY A 260 3.62 -17.74 4.93
N LEU A 261 2.96 -16.95 4.09
CA LEU A 261 3.38 -15.60 3.71
C LEU A 261 2.52 -14.57 4.44
N THR A 262 3.16 -13.65 5.14
CA THR A 262 2.50 -12.64 5.97
C THR A 262 3.13 -11.27 5.74
N PRO A 263 2.35 -10.24 5.35
CA PRO A 263 2.84 -8.87 5.29
C PRO A 263 2.82 -8.20 6.67
N TYR A 264 3.82 -7.37 6.92
CA TYR A 264 4.01 -6.62 8.16
C TYR A 264 4.26 -5.15 7.87
N LEU A 265 3.77 -4.29 8.75
CA LEU A 265 4.31 -2.96 9.00
C LEU A 265 5.58 -3.13 9.82
N HIS A 266 6.76 -2.92 9.23
CA HIS A 266 8.04 -3.14 9.90
C HIS A 266 8.43 -1.95 10.78
N ARG A 267 8.72 -0.78 10.21
CA ARG A 267 8.98 0.46 10.97
C ARG A 267 7.95 1.54 10.71
N VAL A 268 7.85 2.42 11.70
CA VAL A 268 7.14 3.69 11.62
C VAL A 268 8.12 4.82 11.97
N TYR A 269 8.08 5.90 11.18
CA TYR A 269 8.87 7.11 11.39
C TYR A 269 7.91 8.23 11.78
N GLN A 270 8.17 8.89 12.90
CA GLN A 270 7.31 9.95 13.41
C GLN A 270 8.10 10.93 14.26
N ALA A 271 7.90 12.22 14.04
CA ALA A 271 8.48 13.29 14.86
C ALA A 271 10.02 13.28 14.96
N GLY A 272 10.73 12.82 13.92
CA GLY A 272 12.18 12.62 13.95
C GLY A 272 12.65 11.42 14.77
N SER A 273 11.72 10.51 15.11
CA SER A 273 11.98 9.23 15.76
C SER A 273 11.63 8.06 14.84
N VAL A 274 12.20 6.89 15.11
CA VAL A 274 11.89 5.63 14.43
C VAL A 274 11.56 4.57 15.46
N ARG A 275 10.52 3.77 15.19
CA ARG A 275 10.12 2.64 16.03
C ARG A 275 9.85 1.42 15.16
N THR A 276 10.39 0.27 15.56
CA THR A 276 9.99 -1.03 15.03
C THR A 276 8.57 -1.34 15.52
N ALA A 277 7.62 -1.36 14.59
CA ALA A 277 6.23 -1.73 14.88
C ALA A 277 6.02 -3.24 14.73
N PHE A 278 6.62 -3.84 13.70
CA PHE A 278 6.60 -5.26 13.35
C PHE A 278 5.23 -5.94 13.52
N ALA A 279 4.17 -5.26 13.06
CA ALA A 279 2.78 -5.67 13.22
C ALA A 279 2.25 -6.25 11.91
N SER A 280 1.62 -7.43 11.96
CA SER A 280 1.01 -8.07 10.79
C SER A 280 -0.14 -7.22 10.25
N LEU A 281 -0.15 -6.98 8.94
CA LEU A 281 -1.17 -6.17 8.27
C LEU A 281 -2.48 -6.93 8.01
N GLY A 282 -2.46 -8.25 8.19
CA GLY A 282 -3.64 -9.11 8.22
C GLY A 282 -3.26 -10.59 8.38
N ASP A 283 -4.21 -11.46 8.06
CA ASP A 283 -4.06 -12.92 8.11
C ASP A 283 -3.00 -13.46 7.14
N SER A 284 -2.24 -14.47 7.55
CA SER A 284 -1.26 -15.15 6.68
C SER A 284 -1.90 -15.93 5.53
N LEU A 285 -1.40 -15.73 4.31
CA LEU A 285 -1.60 -16.67 3.20
C LEU A 285 -0.83 -17.95 3.53
N SER A 286 -1.53 -18.98 4.00
CA SER A 286 -0.90 -20.10 4.72
C SER A 286 -1.43 -21.46 4.32
N ALA A 287 -0.58 -22.48 4.44
CA ALA A 287 -0.92 -23.89 4.27
C ALA A 287 -0.35 -24.70 5.44
N GLY A 288 -0.95 -25.84 5.75
CA GLY A 288 -0.49 -26.68 6.86
C GLY A 288 -1.22 -28.01 6.96
N VAL A 289 -0.72 -28.88 7.84
CA VAL A 289 -1.30 -30.20 8.10
C VAL A 289 -1.51 -30.40 9.60
N ALA A 290 -2.70 -30.83 9.98
CA ALA A 290 -3.02 -31.17 11.37
C ALA A 290 -2.44 -32.53 11.76
N GLY A 291 -1.75 -32.61 12.90
CA GLY A 291 -1.20 -33.88 13.41
C GLY A 291 0.01 -34.38 12.60
N GLY A 292 -0.03 -35.66 12.17
CA GLY A 292 1.04 -36.34 11.43
C GLY A 292 1.17 -35.94 9.95
N PHE A 293 2.08 -36.60 9.22
CA PHE A 293 2.20 -36.55 7.75
C PHE A 293 1.71 -37.87 7.09
N ASP A 294 0.83 -38.59 7.78
CA ASP A 294 0.41 -39.98 7.56
C ASP A 294 -0.53 -40.20 6.35
N GLY A 295 -0.39 -39.40 5.29
CA GLY A 295 -1.08 -39.57 4.00
C GLY A 295 -2.59 -39.28 4.00
N ASP A 296 -3.12 -38.72 5.09
CA ASP A 296 -4.53 -38.37 5.24
C ASP A 296 -4.77 -36.92 4.78
N ASP A 297 -5.18 -36.75 3.52
CA ASP A 297 -5.44 -35.45 2.89
C ASP A 297 -6.43 -34.59 3.69
N SER A 298 -7.36 -35.19 4.44
CA SER A 298 -8.38 -34.47 5.21
C SER A 298 -7.81 -33.53 6.29
N ARG A 299 -6.55 -33.74 6.67
CA ARG A 299 -5.82 -32.95 7.67
C ARG A 299 -5.15 -31.70 7.10
N TYR A 300 -5.03 -31.61 5.78
CA TYR A 300 -4.41 -30.48 5.11
C TYR A 300 -5.41 -29.32 4.99
N PHE A 301 -4.90 -28.10 5.15
CA PHE A 301 -5.63 -26.88 4.86
C PHE A 301 -4.79 -25.89 4.06
N THR A 302 -5.46 -25.02 3.31
CA THR A 302 -4.83 -23.82 2.74
C THR A 302 -5.74 -22.60 2.76
N ARG A 303 -5.12 -21.43 2.95
CA ARG A 303 -5.63 -20.07 2.71
C ARG A 303 -4.89 -19.39 1.54
N LEU A 304 -3.88 -20.07 0.98
CA LEU A 304 -3.16 -19.70 -0.22
C LEU A 304 -3.75 -20.48 -1.41
N SER A 305 -4.20 -19.78 -2.46
CA SER A 305 -4.52 -20.40 -3.74
C SER A 305 -3.24 -20.88 -4.40
N THR A 306 -3.22 -22.12 -4.87
CA THR A 306 -2.06 -22.74 -5.54
C THR A 306 -2.53 -23.54 -6.75
N ALA A 307 -1.58 -24.09 -7.52
CA ALA A 307 -1.85 -25.05 -8.59
C ALA A 307 -2.66 -26.30 -8.14
N ALA A 308 -2.77 -26.60 -6.84
CA ALA A 308 -3.62 -27.68 -6.33
C ALA A 308 -5.07 -27.26 -6.00
N GLY A 309 -5.35 -25.96 -5.86
CA GLY A 309 -6.68 -25.49 -5.52
C GLY A 309 -6.77 -23.98 -5.29
N THR A 310 -7.89 -23.39 -5.72
CA THR A 310 -8.19 -21.97 -5.59
C THR A 310 -9.05 -21.69 -4.37
N VAL A 311 -8.58 -20.82 -3.49
CA VAL A 311 -9.36 -20.34 -2.34
C VAL A 311 -10.38 -19.31 -2.85
N PRO A 312 -11.69 -19.45 -2.55
CA PRO A 312 -12.69 -18.48 -2.97
C PRO A 312 -12.38 -17.05 -2.49
N ARG A 313 -12.55 -16.06 -3.37
CA ARG A 313 -12.36 -14.65 -3.03
C ARG A 313 -13.48 -14.18 -2.07
N GLY A 314 -13.08 -13.49 -1.00
CA GLY A 314 -13.98 -12.93 0.02
C GLY A 314 -14.25 -13.87 1.21
N GLY A 315 -14.14 -13.34 2.43
CA GLY A 315 -14.67 -14.00 3.63
C GLY A 315 -13.79 -15.05 4.33
N GLY A 316 -12.46 -14.91 4.28
CA GLY A 316 -11.57 -15.77 5.09
C GLY A 316 -11.55 -17.24 4.68
N GLY A 317 -11.73 -17.52 3.39
CA GLY A 317 -11.80 -18.88 2.84
C GLY A 317 -10.63 -19.78 3.26
N VAL A 318 -10.97 -21.02 3.60
CA VAL A 318 -10.01 -22.10 3.90
C VAL A 318 -10.43 -23.32 3.08
N LEU A 319 -9.57 -23.77 2.18
CA LEU A 319 -9.71 -25.11 1.60
C LEU A 319 -9.22 -26.15 2.61
N ARG A 320 -9.88 -27.31 2.65
CA ARG A 320 -9.51 -28.48 3.46
C ARG A 320 -9.50 -29.71 2.56
N GLY A 321 -8.69 -30.71 2.88
CA GLY A 321 -8.59 -31.89 2.02
C GLY A 321 -7.69 -31.68 0.79
N VAL A 322 -6.81 -30.65 0.81
CA VAL A 322 -6.01 -30.25 -0.35
C VAL A 322 -4.55 -30.07 0.06
N ASP A 323 -3.68 -30.97 -0.40
CA ASP A 323 -2.23 -30.83 -0.25
C ASP A 323 -1.67 -29.76 -1.19
N CYS A 324 -1.34 -28.61 -0.60
CA CYS A 324 -0.82 -27.43 -1.28
C CYS A 324 0.71 -27.27 -1.14
N PHE A 325 1.44 -28.28 -0.70
CA PHE A 325 2.91 -28.29 -0.70
C PHE A 325 3.48 -28.70 -2.07
N ASP A 326 4.70 -28.22 -2.38
CA ASP A 326 5.35 -28.33 -3.69
C ASP A 326 4.50 -27.79 -4.87
N ARG A 327 3.62 -26.79 -4.62
CA ARG A 327 2.69 -26.25 -5.62
C ARG A 327 3.06 -24.84 -6.03
N GLY A 328 2.98 -24.58 -7.33
CA GLY A 328 3.09 -23.24 -7.89
C GLY A 328 2.01 -22.29 -7.36
N PHE A 329 2.39 -21.03 -7.14
CA PHE A 329 1.49 -19.94 -6.81
C PHE A 329 2.11 -18.59 -7.21
N ALA A 330 1.29 -17.55 -7.18
CA ALA A 330 1.78 -16.18 -7.07
C ALA A 330 1.05 -15.43 -5.96
N ALA A 331 1.77 -14.55 -5.27
CA ALA A 331 1.21 -13.62 -4.29
C ALA A 331 1.64 -12.20 -4.64
N LEU A 332 0.67 -11.30 -4.75
CA LEU A 332 0.87 -9.88 -5.04
C LEU A 332 0.52 -9.07 -3.79
N PHE A 333 1.38 -8.15 -3.38
CA PHE A 333 1.20 -7.31 -2.20
C PHE A 333 1.29 -5.84 -2.58
N GLY A 334 0.24 -5.06 -2.35
CA GLY A 334 0.22 -3.63 -2.72
C GLY A 334 -0.71 -2.80 -1.84
N LEU A 335 -0.50 -1.48 -1.82
CA LEU A 335 -1.37 -0.54 -1.10
C LEU A 335 -2.57 -0.10 -1.94
N SER A 336 -2.37 0.22 -3.22
CA SER A 336 -3.45 0.45 -4.19
C SER A 336 -4.06 -0.87 -4.68
N ARG A 337 -5.37 -1.06 -4.49
CA ARG A 337 -6.12 -2.17 -5.10
C ARG A 337 -6.16 -2.05 -6.62
N THR A 338 -6.35 -0.84 -7.16
CA THR A 338 -6.38 -0.61 -8.62
C THR A 338 -5.07 -1.06 -9.28
N THR A 339 -3.92 -0.72 -8.69
CA THR A 339 -2.64 -1.22 -9.21
C THR A 339 -2.49 -2.72 -9.01
N LEU A 340 -2.89 -3.23 -7.84
CA LEU A 340 -2.80 -4.65 -7.51
C LEU A 340 -3.61 -5.55 -8.45
N ASP A 341 -4.80 -5.11 -8.85
CA ASP A 341 -5.66 -5.81 -9.79
C ASP A 341 -5.11 -5.70 -11.23
N ARG A 342 -4.60 -4.53 -11.66
CA ARG A 342 -3.86 -4.40 -12.94
C ARG A 342 -2.66 -5.34 -13.00
N ALA A 343 -1.89 -5.45 -11.91
CA ALA A 343 -0.77 -6.38 -11.82
C ALA A 343 -1.26 -7.85 -11.82
N ALA A 344 -2.37 -8.17 -11.16
CA ALA A 344 -2.95 -9.51 -11.17
C ALA A 344 -3.39 -9.94 -12.58
N ASP A 345 -4.04 -9.04 -13.33
CA ASP A 345 -4.51 -9.31 -14.69
C ASP A 345 -3.34 -9.41 -15.69
N ALA A 346 -2.34 -8.53 -15.59
CA ALA A 346 -1.11 -8.62 -16.37
C ALA A 346 -0.40 -9.96 -16.13
N LEU A 347 -0.21 -10.33 -14.86
CA LEU A 347 0.41 -11.59 -14.46
C LEU A 347 -0.43 -12.80 -14.90
N ALA A 348 -1.75 -12.74 -14.81
CA ALA A 348 -2.66 -13.78 -15.31
C ALA A 348 -2.49 -14.04 -16.82
N SER A 349 -2.22 -12.97 -17.59
CA SER A 349 -1.99 -13.06 -19.04
C SER A 349 -0.58 -13.54 -19.43
N SER A 350 0.41 -13.42 -18.53
CA SER A 350 1.83 -13.69 -18.81
C SER A 350 2.17 -15.17 -19.07
N GLY A 351 1.41 -16.10 -18.50
CA GLY A 351 1.77 -17.52 -18.43
C GLY A 351 2.86 -17.87 -17.40
N ALA A 352 3.48 -16.89 -16.73
CA ALA A 352 4.58 -17.10 -15.79
C ALA A 352 4.19 -17.74 -14.44
N VAL A 353 2.89 -17.76 -14.10
CA VAL A 353 2.39 -18.36 -12.84
C VAL A 353 2.22 -19.87 -13.01
N PRO A 354 2.97 -20.71 -12.28
CA PRO A 354 2.75 -22.15 -12.34
C PRO A 354 1.43 -22.49 -11.63
N GLY A 355 0.48 -23.07 -12.36
CA GLY A 355 -0.92 -23.21 -11.93
C GLY A 355 -1.88 -22.19 -12.56
N GLY A 356 -1.36 -21.21 -13.29
CA GLY A 356 -2.15 -20.21 -14.01
C GLY A 356 -2.84 -19.18 -13.11
N ALA A 357 -3.72 -18.36 -13.71
CA ALA A 357 -4.40 -17.24 -13.05
C ALA A 357 -5.16 -17.61 -11.76
N ALA A 358 -5.64 -18.85 -11.67
CA ALA A 358 -6.38 -19.37 -10.52
C ALA A 358 -5.51 -19.61 -9.27
N ALA A 359 -4.18 -19.50 -9.40
CA ALA A 359 -3.19 -19.59 -8.33
C ALA A 359 -2.61 -18.20 -7.92
N ILE A 360 -3.19 -17.09 -8.40
CA ILE A 360 -2.80 -15.73 -8.04
C ILE A 360 -3.55 -15.26 -6.79
N ASN A 361 -2.81 -14.74 -5.81
CA ASN A 361 -3.31 -14.25 -4.54
C ASN A 361 -3.02 -12.75 -4.40
N SER A 362 -4.01 -11.90 -4.65
CA SER A 362 -3.89 -10.45 -4.40
C SER A 362 -4.13 -10.13 -2.92
N TYR A 363 -3.20 -9.41 -2.30
CA TYR A 363 -3.22 -9.05 -0.89
C TYR A 363 -3.00 -7.55 -0.67
N GLY A 364 -3.94 -6.88 0.01
CA GLY A 364 -3.81 -5.46 0.36
C GLY A 364 -2.89 -5.25 1.58
N LEU A 365 -1.88 -4.39 1.44
CA LEU A 365 -1.01 -3.94 2.54
C LEU A 365 -1.68 -2.90 3.46
N SER A 366 -2.92 -2.52 3.17
CA SER A 366 -3.77 -1.69 4.00
C SER A 366 -4.15 -2.36 5.33
N THR A 367 -4.02 -1.66 6.45
CA THR A 367 -4.85 -2.00 7.62
C THR A 367 -6.33 -1.78 7.29
N GLN A 368 -7.25 -2.54 7.90
CA GLN A 368 -8.70 -2.45 7.61
C GLN A 368 -9.30 -1.05 7.84
N ASN A 369 -8.62 -0.17 8.59
CA ASN A 369 -9.05 1.20 8.87
C ASN A 369 -8.25 2.27 8.12
N GLY A 370 -7.22 1.92 7.32
CA GLY A 370 -6.35 2.84 6.56
C GLY A 370 -5.43 3.74 7.39
N GLY A 371 -6.00 4.47 8.35
CA GLY A 371 -5.44 5.64 9.02
C GLY A 371 -4.27 5.43 9.97
N LEU A 372 -3.93 4.20 10.35
CA LEU A 372 -2.75 3.99 11.21
C LEU A 372 -1.47 4.27 10.43
N LEU A 373 -1.37 3.80 9.19
CA LEU A 373 -0.19 3.99 8.33
C LEU A 373 0.03 5.45 7.93
N THR A 374 -1.04 6.24 7.88
CA THR A 374 -1.02 7.62 7.39
C THR A 374 -0.82 8.66 8.50
N SER A 375 -0.86 8.23 9.76
CA SER A 375 -0.48 9.04 10.91
C SER A 375 1.05 9.23 11.06
N TYR A 376 1.84 8.51 10.26
CA TYR A 376 3.30 8.49 10.30
C TYR A 376 3.93 9.28 9.15
N ASP A 377 5.11 9.84 9.40
CA ASP A 377 5.86 10.62 8.40
C ASP A 377 6.39 9.72 7.28
N ALA A 378 6.73 8.48 7.63
CA ALA A 378 7.01 7.40 6.69
C ALA A 378 6.84 6.03 7.37
N VAL A 379 6.71 4.98 6.58
CA VAL A 379 6.62 3.59 7.03
C VAL A 379 7.44 2.67 6.13
N THR A 380 7.88 1.53 6.67
CA THR A 380 8.46 0.44 5.89
C THR A 380 7.68 -0.84 6.13
N HIS A 381 7.62 -1.69 5.10
CA HIS A 381 6.90 -2.96 5.10
C HIS A 381 7.89 -4.12 5.12
N ALA A 382 7.40 -5.33 5.39
CA ALA A 382 8.13 -6.57 5.11
C ALA A 382 7.13 -7.65 4.70
N VAL A 383 7.47 -8.50 3.72
CA VAL A 383 6.71 -9.71 3.40
C VAL A 383 7.53 -10.89 3.88
N LEU A 384 7.08 -11.53 4.97
CA LEU A 384 7.81 -12.62 5.59
C LEU A 384 7.22 -13.97 5.20
N LEU A 385 8.12 -14.86 4.79
CA LEU A 385 7.91 -16.29 4.72
C LEU A 385 8.15 -16.88 6.12
N ARG A 386 7.26 -17.76 6.56
CA ARG A 386 7.41 -18.61 7.75
C ARG A 386 7.21 -20.06 7.34
N HIS A 387 8.13 -20.92 7.74
CA HIS A 387 8.00 -22.37 7.65
C HIS A 387 8.13 -22.96 9.05
N ALA A 388 7.48 -24.09 9.33
CA ALA A 388 7.65 -24.82 10.58
C ALA A 388 7.56 -26.34 10.38
N VAL A 389 8.59 -27.04 10.89
CA VAL A 389 8.74 -28.50 10.96
C VAL A 389 8.52 -29.19 9.60
N ALA A 390 9.61 -29.46 8.88
CA ALA A 390 9.56 -30.18 7.62
C ALA A 390 9.17 -31.66 7.81
N GLU A 391 8.65 -32.30 6.76
CA GLU A 391 8.56 -33.77 6.68
C GLU A 391 9.93 -34.40 6.37
N ASP A 392 10.73 -33.75 5.50
CA ASP A 392 12.13 -34.09 5.21
C ASP A 392 12.99 -32.81 5.27
N GLU A 393 13.80 -32.67 6.33
CA GLU A 393 14.70 -31.52 6.52
C GLU A 393 15.71 -31.36 5.38
N ARG A 394 16.11 -32.44 4.68
CA ARG A 394 17.02 -32.34 3.53
C ARG A 394 16.35 -31.70 2.31
N LEU A 395 15.04 -31.92 2.13
CA LEU A 395 14.27 -31.23 1.10
C LEU A 395 14.02 -29.77 1.48
N TRP A 396 13.76 -29.50 2.75
CA TRP A 396 13.68 -28.13 3.26
C TRP A 396 15.00 -27.36 3.10
N ASP A 397 16.15 -27.96 3.46
CA ASP A 397 17.47 -27.35 3.27
C ASP A 397 17.75 -27.05 1.79
N ALA A 398 17.42 -27.96 0.88
CA ALA A 398 17.56 -27.73 -0.56
C ALA A 398 16.69 -26.54 -1.02
N PHE A 399 15.44 -26.47 -0.55
CA PHE A 399 14.53 -25.35 -0.82
C PHE A 399 15.02 -24.02 -0.20
N ALA A 400 15.59 -24.05 1.00
CA ALA A 400 16.07 -22.83 1.67
C ALA A 400 17.37 -22.29 1.03
N ASN A 401 18.23 -23.17 0.53
CA ASN A 401 19.49 -22.78 -0.12
C ASN A 401 19.32 -22.32 -1.58
N ASP A 402 18.33 -22.84 -2.33
CA ASP A 402 17.95 -22.36 -3.66
C ASP A 402 16.43 -22.08 -3.73
N PRO A 403 15.95 -21.01 -3.10
CA PRO A 403 14.52 -20.76 -2.92
C PRO A 403 13.84 -20.48 -4.27
N PRO A 404 12.85 -21.29 -4.69
CA PRO A 404 12.36 -21.31 -6.06
C PRO A 404 11.33 -20.20 -6.34
N PHE A 405 11.78 -18.96 -6.22
CA PHE A 405 10.98 -17.75 -6.36
C PHE A 405 11.57 -16.78 -7.38
N VAL A 406 10.67 -16.07 -8.04
CA VAL A 406 10.90 -14.79 -8.70
C VAL A 406 10.25 -13.72 -7.82
N VAL A 407 11.03 -12.70 -7.45
CA VAL A 407 10.59 -11.58 -6.62
C VAL A 407 10.74 -10.30 -7.43
N LEU A 408 9.66 -9.55 -7.61
CA LEU A 408 9.63 -8.33 -8.42
C LEU A 408 8.99 -7.19 -7.62
N ARG A 409 9.50 -5.97 -7.81
CA ARG A 409 8.83 -4.72 -7.48
C ARG A 409 8.29 -4.11 -8.77
N LEU A 410 7.03 -3.71 -8.74
CA LEU A 410 6.29 -3.16 -9.87
C LEU A 410 5.88 -1.72 -9.55
N THR A 411 6.34 -0.77 -10.35
CA THR A 411 6.06 0.67 -10.17
C THR A 411 5.27 1.19 -11.37
N PRO A 412 4.04 1.71 -11.21
CA PRO A 412 3.25 2.20 -12.34
C PRO A 412 3.93 3.34 -13.11
N GLN A 413 4.02 3.17 -14.42
CA GLN A 413 4.59 4.17 -15.31
C GLN A 413 3.61 5.31 -15.59
N ALA A 414 2.32 5.08 -15.87
CA ALA A 414 1.41 6.11 -16.42
C ALA A 414 1.40 7.46 -15.64
N LEU A 415 1.26 7.42 -14.31
CA LEU A 415 1.34 8.64 -13.48
C LEU A 415 2.76 9.20 -13.40
N THR A 416 3.75 8.31 -13.27
CA THR A 416 5.17 8.65 -13.27
C THR A 416 5.60 9.25 -14.62
N ALA A 417 4.92 8.94 -15.72
CA ALA A 417 5.21 9.37 -17.08
C ALA A 417 4.84 10.84 -17.29
N VAL A 418 3.73 11.33 -16.74
CA VAL A 418 3.43 12.78 -16.77
C VAL A 418 4.46 13.54 -15.95
N ALA A 419 4.76 13.08 -14.72
CA ALA A 419 5.78 13.70 -13.86
C ALA A 419 7.17 13.73 -14.52
N SER A 420 7.53 12.65 -15.22
CA SER A 420 8.80 12.50 -15.91
C SER A 420 8.85 13.27 -17.22
N ALA A 421 7.76 13.33 -18.00
CA ALA A 421 7.68 14.16 -19.20
C ALA A 421 7.88 15.65 -18.85
N VAL A 422 7.22 16.13 -17.78
CA VAL A 422 7.45 17.48 -17.23
C VAL A 422 8.92 17.67 -16.83
N ALA A 423 9.47 16.77 -16.01
CA ALA A 423 10.86 16.89 -15.53
C ALA A 423 11.90 16.84 -16.68
N SER A 424 11.74 15.92 -17.63
CA SER A 424 12.60 15.74 -18.79
C SER A 424 12.51 16.89 -19.77
N HIS A 425 11.32 17.47 -20.01
CA HIS A 425 11.17 18.66 -20.86
C HIS A 425 12.04 19.81 -20.34
N PHE A 426 11.84 20.23 -19.09
CA PHE A 426 12.62 21.33 -18.52
C PHE A 426 14.11 21.00 -18.37
N SER A 427 14.46 19.73 -18.10
CA SER A 427 15.86 19.29 -18.10
C SER A 427 16.52 19.34 -19.49
N SER A 428 15.75 19.13 -20.57
CA SER A 428 16.26 19.09 -21.95
C SER A 428 16.45 20.48 -22.59
N VAL A 429 15.66 21.46 -22.16
CA VAL A 429 15.71 22.85 -22.66
C VAL A 429 16.91 23.62 -22.10
N GLY A 430 17.53 23.13 -21.01
CA GLY A 430 18.60 23.81 -20.30
C GLY A 430 18.08 24.85 -19.31
N ASP A 431 18.96 25.36 -18.45
CA ASP A 431 18.67 26.39 -17.44
C ASP A 431 17.55 26.11 -16.41
N PHE A 432 17.11 24.86 -16.24
CA PHE A 432 16.21 24.45 -15.15
C PHE A 432 16.78 23.34 -14.26
N VAL A 433 16.37 23.34 -13.00
CA VAL A 433 16.51 22.24 -12.04
C VAL A 433 15.12 21.75 -11.68
N THR A 434 14.89 20.44 -11.82
CA THR A 434 13.61 19.80 -11.53
C THR A 434 13.73 18.85 -10.35
N THR A 435 12.86 19.00 -9.35
CA THR A 435 12.76 18.09 -8.21
C THR A 435 11.39 17.44 -8.20
N GLN A 436 11.33 16.12 -8.39
CA GLN A 436 10.11 15.35 -8.14
C GLN A 436 9.98 15.07 -6.64
N ASN A 437 8.92 15.59 -6.03
CA ASN A 437 8.53 15.30 -4.67
C ASN A 437 7.37 14.29 -4.71
N THR A 438 7.66 13.07 -4.28
CA THR A 438 6.68 12.01 -4.00
C THR A 438 6.36 11.99 -2.49
N GLY A 439 5.45 11.10 -2.06
CA GLY A 439 5.06 11.00 -0.65
C GLY A 439 3.82 11.80 -0.28
N ALA A 440 2.87 11.94 -1.21
CA ALA A 440 1.50 12.26 -0.85
C ALA A 440 0.91 11.16 0.08
N GLN A 441 0.01 11.54 0.98
CA GLN A 441 -0.55 10.69 2.03
C GLN A 441 -2.06 10.86 2.12
N ILE A 442 -2.79 9.77 2.39
CA ILE A 442 -4.22 9.79 2.72
C ILE A 442 -4.35 10.26 4.17
N LEU A 443 -4.72 11.52 4.43
CA LEU A 443 -4.86 12.00 5.81
C LEU A 443 -5.89 11.19 6.60
N PHE A 444 -7.09 11.03 6.02
CA PHE A 444 -8.20 10.23 6.54
C PHE A 444 -9.23 9.97 5.42
N ASP A 445 -9.88 8.82 5.49
CA ASP A 445 -11.02 8.40 4.65
C ASP A 445 -12.34 8.35 5.45
N ASN A 446 -12.26 8.44 6.78
CA ASN A 446 -13.39 8.45 7.69
C ASN A 446 -13.02 8.98 9.09
N GLY A 447 -14.02 9.45 9.84
CA GLY A 447 -13.83 10.04 11.18
C GLY A 447 -13.37 9.09 12.28
N GLN A 448 -13.34 7.76 12.09
CA GLN A 448 -12.90 6.82 13.13
C GLN A 448 -11.42 6.98 13.45
N GLN A 449 -10.56 7.25 12.46
CA GLN A 449 -9.14 7.54 12.68
C GLN A 449 -8.96 8.76 13.60
N CYS A 450 -9.76 9.79 13.38
CA CYS A 450 -9.77 11.03 14.17
C CYS A 450 -10.15 10.74 15.64
N ILE A 451 -11.14 9.88 15.86
CA ILE A 451 -11.57 9.42 17.18
C ILE A 451 -10.47 8.57 17.85
N ASP A 452 -9.90 7.60 17.13
CA ASP A 452 -8.90 6.65 17.65
C ASP A 452 -7.58 7.33 18.01
N THR A 453 -7.19 8.35 17.24
CA THR A 453 -5.94 9.13 17.43
C THR A 453 -6.15 10.43 18.21
N THR A 454 -7.38 10.75 18.61
CA THR A 454 -7.77 12.05 19.21
C THR A 454 -7.39 13.29 18.37
N TRP A 455 -7.33 13.14 17.05
CA TRP A 455 -7.01 14.21 16.11
C TRP A 455 -8.28 15.00 15.73
N ASN A 456 -8.24 16.33 15.86
CA ASN A 456 -9.25 17.21 15.27
C ASN A 456 -9.18 17.20 13.72
N CYS A 457 -10.13 16.54 13.07
CA CYS A 457 -10.27 16.49 11.61
C CYS A 457 -11.19 17.57 11.03
N GLY A 458 -11.20 18.78 11.60
CA GLY A 458 -11.79 19.97 10.96
C GLY A 458 -13.32 20.00 10.79
N GLY A 459 -14.04 18.96 11.24
CA GLY A 459 -15.46 18.76 10.95
C GLY A 459 -15.73 17.94 9.68
N ASP A 460 -14.68 17.38 9.07
CA ASP A 460 -14.78 16.52 7.89
C ASP A 460 -15.52 15.21 8.20
N ASN A 461 -16.22 14.69 7.18
CA ASN A 461 -17.07 13.50 7.31
C ASN A 461 -16.69 12.42 6.28
N ARG A 462 -17.48 11.34 6.18
CA ARG A 462 -17.16 10.17 5.34
C ARG A 462 -17.53 10.34 3.86
N ASP A 463 -18.02 11.50 3.42
CA ASP A 463 -18.29 11.81 2.01
C ASP A 463 -17.03 12.02 1.16
N THR A 464 -15.86 12.15 1.79
CA THR A 464 -14.60 12.60 1.16
C THR A 464 -13.41 11.80 1.66
N THR A 465 -12.47 11.51 0.76
CA THR A 465 -11.14 11.01 1.14
C THR A 465 -10.13 12.13 0.97
N TYR A 466 -9.39 12.45 2.03
CA TYR A 466 -8.47 13.60 2.04
C TYR A 466 -7.04 13.16 1.72
N ILE A 467 -6.48 13.67 0.63
CA ILE A 467 -5.10 13.42 0.23
C ILE A 467 -4.27 14.68 0.44
N ARG A 468 -3.19 14.58 1.21
CA ARG A 468 -2.19 15.65 1.40
C ARG A 468 -0.96 15.33 0.56
N GLY A 469 -0.60 16.20 -0.37
CA GLY A 469 0.65 16.14 -1.11
C GLY A 469 1.88 16.48 -0.23
N PRO A 470 3.11 16.32 -0.76
CA PRO A 470 4.31 16.80 -0.09
C PRO A 470 4.33 18.34 0.03
N THR A 471 5.06 18.85 1.02
CA THR A 471 5.26 20.29 1.23
C THR A 471 6.18 20.90 0.18
N PHE A 472 5.88 22.11 -0.29
CA PHE A 472 6.70 22.88 -1.24
C PHE A 472 6.62 24.39 -0.96
N ARG A 473 7.39 25.20 -1.70
CA ARG A 473 7.34 26.66 -1.66
C ARG A 473 7.39 27.23 -3.08
N ILE A 474 6.85 28.44 -3.24
CA ILE A 474 6.95 29.22 -4.49
C ILE A 474 7.60 30.57 -4.14
N PRO A 475 8.94 30.67 -4.07
CA PRO A 475 9.63 31.86 -3.56
C PRO A 475 9.73 33.03 -4.55
N SER A 476 9.67 32.77 -5.86
CA SER A 476 9.76 33.79 -6.92
C SER A 476 9.04 33.30 -8.19
N ASN A 477 9.02 34.15 -9.23
CA ASN A 477 8.55 33.78 -10.58
C ASN A 477 9.45 32.74 -11.28
N ASP A 478 10.65 32.48 -10.76
CA ASP A 478 11.58 31.48 -11.29
C ASP A 478 11.20 30.04 -10.89
N VAL A 479 10.17 29.88 -10.07
CA VAL A 479 9.70 28.58 -9.56
C VAL A 479 8.25 28.34 -9.97
N VAL A 480 8.03 27.22 -10.65
CA VAL A 480 6.70 26.70 -11.01
C VAL A 480 6.55 25.31 -10.40
N VAL A 481 5.41 25.04 -9.77
CA VAL A 481 5.12 23.76 -9.12
C VAL A 481 4.00 23.06 -9.88
N TYR A 482 4.36 22.01 -10.61
CA TYR A 482 3.40 21.15 -11.28
C TYR A 482 2.88 20.11 -10.28
N VAL A 483 1.58 19.86 -10.30
CA VAL A 483 0.95 18.74 -9.64
C VAL A 483 0.31 17.88 -10.71
N VAL A 484 0.68 16.60 -10.71
CA VAL A 484 0.16 15.62 -11.66
C VAL A 484 -0.57 14.51 -10.92
N GLY A 485 -1.70 14.07 -11.45
CA GLY A 485 -2.59 13.13 -10.78
C GLY A 485 -3.63 12.53 -11.72
N VAL A 486 -4.59 11.80 -11.14
CA VAL A 486 -5.71 11.19 -11.86
C VAL A 486 -6.95 12.04 -11.65
N ASN A 487 -7.72 12.27 -12.72
CA ASN A 487 -9.05 12.85 -12.57
C ASN A 487 -10.02 11.77 -12.06
N HIS A 488 -10.17 11.69 -10.73
CA HIS A 488 -11.02 10.69 -10.08
C HIS A 488 -12.50 10.79 -10.46
N ALA A 489 -12.97 11.94 -10.96
CA ALA A 489 -14.33 12.06 -11.50
C ALA A 489 -14.43 11.40 -12.88
N THR A 490 -13.49 11.65 -13.79
CA THR A 490 -13.44 11.02 -15.13
C THR A 490 -13.28 9.51 -15.07
N THR A 491 -12.49 9.00 -14.11
CA THR A 491 -12.32 7.55 -13.90
C THR A 491 -13.46 6.88 -13.14
N GLY A 492 -14.43 7.65 -12.63
CA GLY A 492 -15.58 7.13 -11.88
C GLY A 492 -15.29 6.68 -10.45
N ASN A 493 -14.08 6.96 -9.94
CA ASN A 493 -13.75 6.79 -8.51
C ASN A 493 -14.52 7.79 -7.63
N ALA A 494 -14.86 8.96 -8.15
CA ALA A 494 -15.57 10.03 -7.45
C ALA A 494 -16.70 10.63 -8.31
N HIS A 495 -17.65 11.31 -7.68
CA HIS A 495 -18.61 12.19 -8.35
C HIS A 495 -18.04 13.58 -8.58
N TYR A 496 -17.12 14.02 -7.71
CA TYR A 496 -16.47 15.32 -7.75
C TYR A 496 -15.06 15.20 -7.18
N ALA A 497 -14.09 15.91 -7.74
CA ALA A 497 -12.76 16.04 -7.16
C ALA A 497 -12.28 17.50 -7.23
N ASN A 498 -11.53 17.94 -6.20
CA ASN A 498 -10.81 19.20 -6.27
C ASN A 498 -9.36 19.09 -5.74
N LEU A 499 -8.55 20.03 -6.20
CA LEU A 499 -7.13 20.16 -5.90
C LEU A 499 -6.88 21.57 -5.40
N ALA A 500 -6.42 21.70 -4.16
CA ALA A 500 -6.28 22.99 -3.50
C ALA A 500 -4.89 23.19 -2.89
N VAL A 501 -4.28 24.35 -3.11
CA VAL A 501 -3.05 24.77 -2.44
C VAL A 501 -3.42 25.45 -1.13
N TYR A 502 -2.97 24.85 -0.03
CA TYR A 502 -3.15 25.35 1.32
C TYR A 502 -1.85 25.96 1.85
N ASN A 503 -1.96 27.11 2.52
CA ASN A 503 -0.96 27.54 3.50
C ASN A 503 -1.11 26.64 4.73
N GLN A 504 -0.06 25.88 5.05
CA GLN A 504 -0.13 24.89 6.13
C GLN A 504 -0.26 25.56 7.51
N ALA A 505 0.55 26.58 7.81
CA ALA A 505 0.55 27.25 9.11
C ALA A 505 -0.82 27.83 9.49
N ARG A 506 -1.56 28.33 8.49
CA ARG A 506 -2.85 29.02 8.65
C ARG A 506 -4.07 28.11 8.40
N ASN A 507 -3.89 26.87 7.96
CA ASN A 507 -4.94 25.99 7.41
C ASN A 507 -5.80 26.66 6.32
N LEU A 508 -5.22 27.61 5.58
CA LEU A 508 -5.95 28.46 4.64
C LEU A 508 -5.82 27.92 3.22
N GLY A 509 -6.95 27.56 2.60
CA GLY A 509 -7.00 27.28 1.16
C GLY A 509 -6.77 28.57 0.37
N VAL A 510 -5.61 28.69 -0.27
CA VAL A 510 -5.20 29.87 -1.04
C VAL A 510 -5.81 29.81 -2.44
N VAL A 511 -5.49 28.75 -3.17
CA VAL A 511 -6.10 28.46 -4.47
C VAL A 511 -6.68 27.05 -4.54
N ALA A 512 -7.65 26.86 -5.43
CA ALA A 512 -8.28 25.58 -5.70
C ALA A 512 -8.82 25.55 -7.14
N VAL A 513 -8.83 24.35 -7.71
CA VAL A 513 -9.40 23.98 -9.02
C VAL A 513 -10.11 22.64 -8.88
N ASP A 514 -11.02 22.32 -9.80
CA ASP A 514 -11.88 21.14 -9.79
C ASP A 514 -11.64 20.21 -11.00
N ASP A 515 -12.27 19.03 -10.97
CA ASP A 515 -12.26 18.03 -12.04
C ASP A 515 -12.54 18.57 -13.45
N ALA A 516 -13.50 19.49 -13.60
CA ALA A 516 -13.79 20.16 -14.86
C ALA A 516 -12.60 21.01 -15.37
N SER A 517 -11.81 21.58 -14.45
CA SER A 517 -10.59 22.32 -14.77
C SER A 517 -9.47 21.42 -15.32
N TYR A 518 -9.46 20.12 -14.97
CA TYR A 518 -8.37 19.19 -15.30
C TYR A 518 -8.37 18.71 -16.76
N GLU A 519 -9.51 18.81 -17.45
CA GLU A 519 -9.75 18.14 -18.73
C GLU A 519 -8.61 18.38 -19.73
N ASN A 520 -8.07 17.32 -20.34
CA ASN A 520 -7.01 17.35 -21.35
C ASN A 520 -5.69 18.05 -20.94
N THR A 521 -5.46 18.34 -19.65
CA THR A 521 -4.22 19.03 -19.21
C THR A 521 -2.96 18.17 -19.31
N ALA A 522 -3.08 16.83 -19.34
CA ALA A 522 -1.97 15.90 -19.48
C ALA A 522 -1.74 15.41 -20.94
N VAL A 523 -2.56 15.82 -21.92
CA VAL A 523 -2.57 15.22 -23.26
C VAL A 523 -1.31 15.50 -24.07
N GLU A 524 -0.82 16.74 -24.12
CA GLU A 524 0.42 17.05 -24.86
C GLU A 524 1.65 16.39 -24.20
N TRP A 525 1.65 16.23 -22.87
CA TRP A 525 2.73 15.59 -22.11
C TRP A 525 2.89 14.09 -22.42
N LEU A 526 1.83 13.42 -22.87
CA LEU A 526 1.81 11.99 -23.16
C LEU A 526 1.63 11.65 -24.65
N ARG A 527 1.52 12.65 -25.54
CA ARG A 527 1.40 12.42 -26.98
C ARG A 527 2.59 11.62 -27.52
N GLY A 528 2.31 10.59 -28.30
CA GLY A 528 3.31 9.68 -28.86
C GLY A 528 3.95 8.73 -27.86
N THR A 529 3.49 8.72 -26.60
CA THR A 529 3.86 7.70 -25.60
C THR A 529 2.83 6.56 -25.61
N VAL A 530 3.16 5.44 -24.96
CA VAL A 530 2.20 4.34 -24.75
C VAL A 530 1.03 4.70 -23.82
N TYR A 531 1.06 5.90 -23.21
CA TYR A 531 0.02 6.41 -22.29
C TYR A 531 -0.86 7.50 -22.91
N GLU A 532 -0.79 7.74 -24.23
CA GLU A 532 -1.60 8.76 -24.91
C GLU A 532 -3.11 8.54 -24.70
N ASP A 533 -3.58 7.29 -24.69
CA ASP A 533 -4.99 6.93 -24.44
C ASP A 533 -5.42 7.12 -22.97
N ASP A 534 -4.49 7.01 -22.01
CA ASP A 534 -4.75 7.26 -20.58
C ASP A 534 -4.83 8.77 -20.27
N ALA A 535 -4.17 9.61 -21.09
CA ALA A 535 -3.94 11.02 -20.81
C ALA A 535 -5.20 11.89 -20.53
N PRO A 536 -6.39 11.66 -21.14
CA PRO A 536 -7.60 12.39 -20.79
C PRO A 536 -8.12 12.12 -19.36
N SER A 537 -7.72 11.00 -18.76
CA SER A 537 -8.03 10.63 -17.36
C SER A 537 -6.97 11.14 -16.36
N LEU A 538 -5.91 11.78 -16.85
CA LEU A 538 -4.81 12.34 -16.06
C LEU A 538 -4.84 13.87 -16.10
N TYR A 539 -4.21 14.49 -15.10
CA TYR A 539 -4.12 15.95 -15.03
C TYR A 539 -2.69 16.45 -14.82
N ALA A 540 -2.43 17.66 -15.29
CA ALA A 540 -1.25 18.46 -14.97
C ALA A 540 -1.67 19.91 -14.67
N VAL A 541 -1.52 20.32 -13.41
CA VAL A 541 -1.86 21.67 -12.94
C VAL A 541 -0.61 22.35 -12.41
N ALA A 542 -0.24 23.49 -12.99
CA ALA A 542 0.90 24.30 -12.59
C ALA A 542 0.46 25.43 -11.64
N PHE A 543 1.18 25.57 -10.53
CA PHE A 543 1.04 26.66 -9.58
C PHE A 543 2.29 27.57 -9.64
N ALA A 544 2.07 28.86 -9.86
CA ALA A 544 3.13 29.86 -10.01
C ALA A 544 2.78 31.17 -9.28
N ARG A 545 3.73 32.10 -9.13
CA ARG A 545 3.42 33.47 -8.66
C ARG A 545 2.83 34.36 -9.75
N THR A 546 3.28 34.15 -10.99
CA THR A 546 2.72 34.73 -12.21
C THR A 546 2.76 33.64 -13.26
N CYS A 547 1.67 33.42 -13.99
CA CYS A 547 1.66 32.41 -15.04
C CYS A 547 2.48 32.88 -16.25
N PRO A 548 3.16 31.96 -16.98
CA PRO A 548 3.92 32.32 -18.19
C PRO A 548 3.09 33.07 -19.23
N ASP A 549 3.75 33.98 -19.95
CA ASP A 549 3.13 34.70 -21.07
C ASP A 549 2.64 33.71 -22.14
N GLY A 550 1.41 33.92 -22.61
CA GLY A 550 0.73 32.98 -23.51
C GLY A 550 -0.26 32.05 -22.83
N ALA A 551 -0.27 31.95 -21.49
CA ALA A 551 -1.37 31.34 -20.74
C ALA A 551 -2.69 32.06 -21.04
N ARG A 552 -3.58 31.44 -21.83
CA ARG A 552 -4.78 32.12 -22.32
C ARG A 552 -5.82 32.20 -21.19
N ARG A 553 -6.06 33.41 -20.67
CA ARG A 553 -7.11 33.78 -19.68
C ARG A 553 -8.57 33.58 -20.16
N ARG A 554 -8.86 32.62 -21.04
CA ARG A 554 -10.24 32.29 -21.41
C ARG A 554 -10.85 31.42 -20.31
N ASP A 555 -11.93 31.92 -19.70
CA ASP A 555 -12.99 31.19 -19.01
C ASP A 555 -12.68 29.71 -18.73
N VAL A 556 -11.80 29.46 -17.77
CA VAL A 556 -11.59 28.11 -17.21
C VAL A 556 -12.75 27.88 -16.23
N PRO A 557 -13.68 26.94 -16.50
CA PRO A 557 -14.74 26.60 -15.54
C PRO A 557 -14.10 26.19 -14.20
N GLY A 558 -14.72 26.53 -13.07
CA GLY A 558 -14.16 26.26 -11.73
C GLY A 558 -13.14 27.30 -11.23
N LEU A 559 -12.56 28.14 -12.08
CA LEU A 559 -11.55 29.16 -11.71
C LEU A 559 -12.16 30.42 -11.07
N HIS A 560 -13.04 30.25 -10.07
CA HIS A 560 -13.83 31.30 -9.45
C HIS A 560 -12.99 32.45 -8.86
N GLY A 561 -12.92 33.58 -9.59
CA GLY A 561 -12.31 34.83 -9.13
C GLY A 561 -10.77 34.84 -9.09
N ARG A 562 -10.10 33.89 -9.75
CA ARG A 562 -8.63 33.75 -9.73
C ARG A 562 -7.97 34.09 -11.06
N VAL A 563 -6.67 34.36 -11.03
CA VAL A 563 -5.86 34.55 -12.23
C VAL A 563 -5.22 33.20 -12.62
N GLY A 564 -5.34 32.87 -13.91
CA GLY A 564 -4.82 31.63 -14.47
C GLY A 564 -5.23 31.50 -15.94
N GLY A 565 -4.83 30.39 -16.56
CA GLY A 565 -5.13 30.09 -17.96
C GLY A 565 -4.41 28.84 -18.44
N ARG A 566 -4.83 28.30 -19.59
CA ARG A 566 -4.13 27.17 -20.22
C ARG A 566 -2.88 27.63 -20.95
N MET A 567 -1.76 27.00 -20.62
CA MET A 567 -0.48 27.13 -21.31
C MET A 567 -0.52 26.51 -22.72
N PRO A 568 0.48 26.75 -23.59
CA PRO A 568 0.53 26.19 -24.95
C PRO A 568 0.58 24.66 -25.01
N ASP A 569 1.10 24.01 -23.97
CA ASP A 569 1.16 22.56 -23.75
C ASP A 569 -0.16 21.98 -23.16
N GLY A 570 -1.22 22.79 -23.06
CA GLY A 570 -2.51 22.39 -22.48
C GLY A 570 -2.56 22.40 -20.95
N THR A 571 -1.42 22.50 -20.26
CA THR A 571 -1.32 22.57 -18.78
C THR A 571 -2.18 23.72 -18.25
N LEU A 572 -2.93 23.48 -17.18
CA LEU A 572 -3.64 24.54 -16.48
C LEU A 572 -2.68 25.28 -15.54
N CYS A 573 -2.43 26.57 -15.77
CA CYS A 573 -1.70 27.41 -14.84
C CYS A 573 -2.64 28.20 -13.91
N VAL A 574 -2.31 28.23 -12.62
CA VAL A 574 -3.03 28.95 -11.56
C VAL A 574 -2.04 29.81 -10.75
N GLU A 575 -2.34 31.10 -10.62
CA GLU A 575 -1.50 32.01 -9.82
C GLU A 575 -1.81 31.89 -8.32
N VAL A 576 -0.77 31.74 -7.50
CA VAL A 576 -0.83 31.69 -6.03
C VAL A 576 -0.43 33.07 -5.48
N PRO A 577 -1.37 33.89 -5.00
CA PRO A 577 -1.07 35.26 -4.57
C PRO A 577 -0.06 35.30 -3.41
N ALA A 578 0.93 36.19 -3.52
CA ALA A 578 1.89 36.46 -2.45
C ALA A 578 1.36 37.45 -1.40
N THR A 579 0.33 38.23 -1.74
CA THR A 579 -0.25 39.30 -0.93
C THR A 579 -1.78 39.34 -1.08
N GLY A 580 -2.46 40.05 -0.18
CA GLY A 580 -3.92 40.13 -0.12
C GLY A 580 -4.55 38.97 0.64
N PHE A 581 -5.84 38.70 0.41
CA PHE A 581 -6.54 37.56 1.00
C PHE A 581 -7.45 36.87 -0.03
N PRO A 582 -7.41 35.53 -0.16
CA PRO A 582 -6.43 34.62 0.45
C PRO A 582 -5.06 34.69 -0.27
N SER A 583 -3.97 34.52 0.48
CA SER A 583 -2.59 34.58 -0.05
C SER A 583 -1.62 33.78 0.82
N ALA A 584 -0.41 33.54 0.31
CA ALA A 584 0.71 33.00 1.07
C ALA A 584 2.05 33.59 0.59
N ALA A 585 2.90 34.05 1.51
CA ALA A 585 4.16 34.71 1.22
C ALA A 585 5.23 33.77 0.61
N ALA A 586 6.36 34.33 0.18
CA ALA A 586 7.41 33.63 -0.56
C ALA A 586 8.12 32.52 0.22
N ASP A 587 8.21 32.67 1.54
CA ASP A 587 8.90 31.81 2.49
C ASP A 587 7.98 30.83 3.24
N GLU A 588 6.66 30.97 3.09
CA GLU A 588 5.68 30.10 3.73
C GLU A 588 5.61 28.70 3.08
N ASP A 589 5.44 27.68 3.93
CA ASP A 589 5.25 26.30 3.49
C ASP A 589 3.82 26.07 2.97
N LEU A 590 3.76 25.59 1.73
CA LEU A 590 2.54 25.25 1.02
C LEU A 590 2.39 23.74 0.92
N VAL A 591 1.14 23.28 0.88
CA VAL A 591 0.80 21.89 0.64
C VAL A 591 -0.39 21.79 -0.29
N VAL A 592 -0.43 20.75 -1.12
CA VAL A 592 -1.61 20.44 -1.93
C VAL A 592 -2.52 19.51 -1.16
N MET A 593 -3.82 19.79 -1.20
CA MET A 593 -4.90 18.98 -0.66
C MET A 593 -5.78 18.55 -1.84
N GLU A 594 -5.73 17.28 -2.22
CA GLU A 594 -6.65 16.68 -3.19
C GLU A 594 -7.79 16.01 -2.43
N ARG A 595 -9.03 16.24 -2.88
CA ARG A 595 -10.25 15.78 -2.21
C ARG A 595 -11.24 15.25 -3.24
N PRO A 596 -11.23 13.94 -3.53
CA PRO A 596 -12.32 13.26 -4.19
C PRO A 596 -13.50 12.98 -3.23
N TYR A 597 -14.70 13.33 -3.69
CA TYR A 597 -15.98 13.26 -2.99
C TYR A 597 -16.90 12.22 -3.65
N ASN A 598 -17.54 11.40 -2.81
CA ASN A 598 -18.57 10.41 -3.13
C ASN A 598 -18.22 9.43 -4.27
N THR A 599 -18.00 8.15 -3.96
CA THR A 599 -17.95 7.07 -4.97
C THR A 599 -19.25 7.04 -5.76
N LEU A 600 -19.19 6.82 -7.08
CA LEU A 600 -20.37 6.77 -7.95
C LEU A 600 -21.44 5.81 -7.39
N GLY A 601 -22.66 6.32 -7.23
CA GLY A 601 -23.79 5.55 -6.69
C GLY A 601 -23.80 5.37 -5.16
N THR A 602 -22.92 6.06 -4.43
CA THR A 602 -22.86 6.03 -2.96
C THR A 602 -22.93 7.44 -2.36
N THR A 603 -22.96 7.52 -1.02
CA THR A 603 -22.84 8.78 -0.26
C THR A 603 -21.58 8.78 0.62
N VAL A 604 -20.53 8.06 0.20
CA VAL A 604 -19.25 7.96 0.92
C VAL A 604 -18.10 8.16 -0.05
N GLY A 605 -17.04 8.82 0.42
CA GLY A 605 -15.83 9.05 -0.35
C GLY A 605 -15.21 7.75 -0.88
N PRO A 606 -14.44 7.81 -1.97
CA PRO A 606 -13.77 6.64 -2.52
C PRO A 606 -12.89 5.95 -1.48
N GLU A 607 -12.91 4.61 -1.47
CA GLU A 607 -11.91 3.85 -0.73
C GLU A 607 -10.52 4.31 -1.18
N TRP A 608 -9.71 4.78 -0.23
CA TRP A 608 -8.42 5.39 -0.53
C TRP A 608 -7.47 4.47 -1.33
N ASN A 609 -7.68 3.15 -1.24
CA ASN A 609 -6.92 2.15 -1.97
C ASN A 609 -7.28 2.06 -3.47
N THR A 610 -8.35 2.72 -3.95
CA THR A 610 -8.64 2.84 -5.39
C THR A 610 -8.05 4.10 -6.02
N LEU A 611 -7.54 5.03 -5.19
CA LEU A 611 -7.02 6.32 -5.59
C LEU A 611 -5.52 6.23 -5.93
N ALA A 612 -5.15 6.82 -7.07
CA ALA A 612 -3.78 7.26 -7.31
C ALA A 612 -3.52 8.58 -6.55
N LEU A 613 -2.35 8.70 -5.92
CA LEU A 613 -1.97 9.90 -5.17
C LEU A 613 -1.16 10.86 -6.05
N PRO A 614 -1.30 12.19 -5.89
CA PRO A 614 -0.64 13.14 -6.77
C PRO A 614 0.88 13.21 -6.54
N VAL A 615 1.61 13.47 -7.62
CA VAL A 615 3.07 13.74 -7.61
C VAL A 615 3.28 15.24 -7.83
N VAL A 616 4.21 15.83 -7.07
CA VAL A 616 4.52 17.27 -7.15
C VAL A 616 5.89 17.45 -7.78
N VAL A 617 5.97 18.09 -8.95
CA VAL A 617 7.22 18.40 -9.65
C VAL A 617 7.53 19.88 -9.52
N THR A 618 8.56 20.22 -8.74
CA THR A 618 9.07 21.59 -8.63
C THR A 618 10.06 21.85 -9.75
N VAL A 619 9.78 22.84 -10.59
CA VAL A 619 10.66 23.32 -11.66
C VAL A 619 11.20 24.69 -11.26
N ARG A 620 12.53 24.84 -11.26
CA ARG A 620 13.21 26.10 -10.90
C ARG A 620 14.21 26.53 -11.98
N ARG A 621 14.14 27.78 -12.43
CA ARG A 621 15.13 28.37 -13.35
C ARG A 621 16.46 28.63 -12.64
N ASN A 622 17.58 28.35 -13.31
CA ASN A 622 18.93 28.63 -12.84
C ASN A 622 19.24 30.13 -12.99
N SER A 623 19.66 30.76 -11.89
CA SER A 623 19.84 32.22 -11.80
C SER A 623 21.15 32.75 -12.41
N LEU A 624 21.62 32.15 -13.51
CA LEU A 624 22.85 32.56 -14.23
C LEU A 624 22.59 33.15 -15.62
N ALA A 625 21.37 33.02 -16.16
CA ALA A 625 20.98 33.67 -17.41
C ALA A 625 20.58 35.14 -17.15
N SER A 626 21.53 36.06 -17.29
CA SER A 626 21.24 37.50 -17.33
C SER A 626 20.87 37.94 -18.75
N ALA A 627 19.63 37.67 -19.17
CA ALA A 627 18.97 38.35 -20.28
C ALA A 627 17.44 38.19 -20.17
N LEU A 628 16.71 39.16 -20.72
CA LEU A 628 15.26 39.11 -20.85
C LEU A 628 14.81 38.09 -21.89
N ASP A 629 13.52 37.76 -21.81
CA ASP A 629 12.67 37.03 -22.75
C ASP A 629 12.59 35.48 -22.66
N THR A 630 11.35 35.01 -22.82
CA THR A 630 10.85 33.62 -22.90
C THR A 630 10.92 32.74 -21.63
N PHE A 631 9.73 32.51 -21.06
CA PHE A 631 9.25 31.18 -20.66
C PHE A 631 8.43 30.61 -21.83
#